data_AF-A0A0Q9LLG1-F1
#
_entry.id   AF-A0A0Q9LLG1-F1
#
_cell.length_a   1.000
_cell.length_b   1.000
_cell.length_c   1.000
_cell.angle_alpha   90.00
_cell.angle_beta   90.00
_cell.angle_gamma   90.00
#
_symmetry.space_group_name_H-M   'P 1'
#
loop_
_entity.id
_entity.type
_entity.pdbx_description
1 polymer ?
#
loop_
_entity_poly.entity_id
_entity_poly.type
_entity_poly.pdbx_seq_one_letter_code
_entity_poly.pdbx_strand_id
1 'polypeptide(L)'
;MTNNLSVVINSDAPQVWTMLREPSKVAQWHGWEADDLTAEINEIYFNSTVIEGADHTTLTVDGGDIFTLKPVPTGTEVSVTRAAMDHNSEWAAWDEDITQGWLTFLHQLRFALERHPHGKRRTCFFSVPGTGGSAIEKLGLKDVPAPGEDYSLTLGTGEEISGKVWYRSNHQVGLTVHSYAEHGEGLLIVADQPVIPDVRPDGGSMVILSTYDLGAHSLETIRTLWDDWRSENYPTSEPIH
;
A
#
# COMPACT_ATOMS: atom_id res chain seq x y z
N MET A 1 0.24 -14.61 18.26
CA MET A 1 0.73 -15.15 16.97
C MET A 1 1.52 -14.03 16.35
N THR A 2 2.78 -14.26 15.99
CA THR A 2 3.61 -13.22 15.36
C THR A 2 3.02 -12.89 14.00
N ASN A 3 2.50 -11.66 13.84
CA ASN A 3 2.02 -11.12 12.57
C ASN A 3 3.23 -11.01 11.63
N ASN A 4 3.45 -12.07 10.85
CA ASN A 4 4.64 -12.22 10.01
C ASN A 4 4.40 -11.46 8.70
N LEU A 5 4.67 -10.15 8.72
CA LEU A 5 4.65 -9.31 7.53
C LEU A 5 5.96 -9.51 6.79
N SER A 6 5.94 -10.22 5.67
CA SER A 6 7.14 -10.48 4.87
C SER A 6 6.81 -10.58 3.38
N VAL A 7 7.70 -10.04 2.55
CA VAL A 7 7.68 -10.20 1.10
C VAL A 7 9.09 -10.52 0.61
N VAL A 8 9.20 -11.33 -0.44
CA VAL A 8 10.47 -11.48 -1.17
C VAL A 8 10.47 -10.50 -2.33
N ILE A 9 11.45 -9.61 -2.35
CA ILE A 9 11.68 -8.66 -3.42
C ILE A 9 12.79 -9.20 -4.32
N ASN A 10 12.53 -9.28 -5.63
CA ASN A 10 13.54 -9.67 -6.63
C ASN A 10 14.57 -8.55 -6.89
N SER A 11 15.33 -8.20 -5.84
CA SER A 11 16.35 -7.17 -5.80
C SER A 11 17.35 -7.51 -4.70
N ASP A 12 18.58 -7.01 -4.82
CA ASP A 12 19.60 -7.26 -3.79
C ASP A 12 19.36 -6.41 -2.53
N ALA A 13 19.90 -6.85 -1.39
CA ALA A 13 19.68 -6.17 -0.12
C ALA A 13 20.20 -4.71 -0.11
N PRO A 14 21.35 -4.37 -0.74
CA PRO A 14 21.77 -2.98 -0.89
C PRO A 14 20.77 -2.07 -1.63
N GLN A 15 20.14 -2.56 -2.70
CA GLN A 15 19.10 -1.82 -3.42
C GLN A 15 17.86 -1.60 -2.55
N VAL A 16 17.42 -2.63 -1.83
CA VAL A 16 16.30 -2.50 -0.89
C VAL A 16 16.65 -1.51 0.23
N TRP A 17 17.86 -1.59 0.78
CA TRP A 17 18.33 -0.64 1.81
C TRP A 17 18.30 0.80 1.30
N THR A 18 18.72 1.03 0.05
CA THR A 18 18.64 2.35 -0.59
C THR A 18 17.20 2.87 -0.64
N MET A 19 16.22 2.00 -0.90
CA MET A 19 14.80 2.38 -0.89
C MET A 19 14.26 2.76 0.49
N LEU A 20 14.88 2.28 1.57
CA LEU A 20 14.52 2.60 2.96
C LEU A 20 15.25 3.85 3.49
N ARG A 21 16.38 4.22 2.90
CA ARG A 21 17.30 5.25 3.43
C ARG A 21 17.48 6.48 2.57
N GLU A 22 16.94 6.51 1.36
CA GLU A 22 16.93 7.73 0.53
C GLU A 22 15.53 8.34 0.55
N PRO A 23 15.30 9.56 1.08
CA PRO A 23 13.95 10.14 1.22
C PRO A 23 13.16 10.17 -0.10
N SER A 24 13.85 10.52 -1.20
CA SER A 24 13.25 10.53 -2.55
C SER A 24 12.83 9.15 -3.04
N LYS A 25 13.49 8.08 -2.56
CA LYS A 25 13.17 6.69 -2.85
C LYS A 25 12.08 6.15 -1.93
N VAL A 26 12.07 6.55 -0.65
CA VAL A 26 10.96 6.27 0.27
C VAL A 26 9.64 6.80 -0.30
N ALA A 27 9.64 8.02 -0.84
CA ALA A 27 8.48 8.61 -1.50
C ALA A 27 7.99 7.82 -2.74
N GLN A 28 8.81 6.95 -3.33
CA GLN A 28 8.38 6.09 -4.45
C GLN A 28 7.59 4.86 -4.02
N TRP A 29 7.41 4.60 -2.73
CA TRP A 29 6.62 3.45 -2.28
C TRP A 29 5.81 3.68 -1.00
N HIS A 30 6.26 4.57 -0.11
CA HIS A 30 5.54 4.93 1.09
C HIS A 30 4.50 6.02 0.80
N GLY A 31 3.39 5.97 1.55
CA GLY A 31 2.31 6.97 1.50
C GLY A 31 1.67 7.19 0.13
N TRP A 32 1.00 8.32 -0.01
CA TRP A 32 0.24 8.77 -1.19
C TRP A 32 0.42 10.27 -1.40
N GLU A 33 -0.12 10.84 -2.50
CA GLU A 33 0.01 12.27 -2.76
C GLU A 33 -0.73 13.09 -1.68
N ALA A 34 0.04 13.75 -0.81
CA ALA A 34 -0.43 14.64 0.23
C ALA A 34 0.63 15.72 0.51
N ASP A 35 0.20 16.90 0.96
CA ASP A 35 1.10 18.03 1.24
C ASP A 35 2.09 17.73 2.37
N ASP A 36 1.71 16.86 3.30
CA ASP A 36 2.48 16.46 4.48
C ASP A 36 3.29 15.17 4.30
N LEU A 37 3.20 14.47 3.16
CA LEU A 37 3.93 13.22 2.90
C LEU A 37 5.43 13.33 3.20
N THR A 38 6.04 14.47 2.83
CA THR A 38 7.47 14.67 3.10
C THR A 38 7.76 14.78 4.59
N ALA A 39 6.88 15.41 5.37
CA ALA A 39 7.02 15.50 6.82
C ALA A 39 6.83 14.12 7.47
N GLU A 40 5.80 13.38 7.06
CA GLU A 40 5.52 12.02 7.51
C GLU A 40 6.71 11.07 7.25
N ILE A 41 7.26 11.07 6.03
CA ILE A 41 8.45 10.27 5.70
C ILE A 41 9.63 10.61 6.62
N ASN A 42 9.87 11.89 6.88
CA ASN A 42 10.95 12.31 7.77
C ASN A 42 10.71 11.86 9.21
N GLU A 43 9.48 11.97 9.69
CA GLU A 43 9.10 11.53 11.02
C GLU A 43 9.29 10.03 11.19
N ILE A 44 8.83 9.20 10.25
CA ILE A 44 8.89 7.74 10.38
C ILE A 44 10.31 7.20 10.16
N TYR A 45 11.02 7.67 9.12
CA TYR A 45 12.24 7.02 8.64
C TYR A 45 13.54 7.80 8.89
N PHE A 46 13.49 9.07 9.30
CA PHE A 46 14.70 9.91 9.33
C PHE A 46 14.89 10.75 10.60
N ASN A 47 13.99 10.61 11.58
CA ASN A 47 14.11 11.33 12.83
C ASN A 47 15.19 10.72 13.75
N SER A 48 15.42 11.31 14.92
CA SER A 48 16.47 10.89 15.86
C SER A 48 16.22 9.57 16.61
N THR A 49 15.02 9.01 16.56
CA THR A 49 14.66 7.73 17.20
C THR A 49 14.94 6.52 16.30
N VAL A 50 15.16 6.76 15.01
CA VAL A 50 15.43 5.73 14.00
C VAL A 50 16.82 5.14 14.22
N ILE A 51 16.92 3.80 14.20
CA ILE A 51 18.16 3.06 14.46
C ILE A 51 18.48 2.16 13.27
N GLU A 52 19.65 2.38 12.68
CA GLU A 52 20.20 1.53 11.62
C GLU A 52 21.08 0.43 12.21
N GLY A 53 20.90 -0.81 11.75
CA GLY A 53 21.81 -1.91 12.03
C GLY A 53 23.16 -1.68 11.36
N ALA A 54 24.25 -2.04 12.05
CA ALA A 54 25.62 -1.80 11.59
C ALA A 54 25.97 -2.49 10.25
N ASP A 55 25.22 -3.52 9.87
CA ASP A 55 25.39 -4.28 8.62
C ASP A 55 24.37 -3.93 7.54
N HIS A 56 23.55 -2.90 7.77
CA HIS A 56 22.48 -2.46 6.86
C HIS A 56 21.46 -3.56 6.54
N THR A 57 21.22 -4.46 7.50
CA THR A 57 20.19 -5.51 7.38
C THR A 57 18.97 -5.27 8.27
N THR A 58 19.04 -4.29 9.17
CA THR A 58 17.94 -3.96 10.08
C THR A 58 17.74 -2.45 10.17
N LEU A 59 16.49 -2.01 10.21
CA LEU A 59 16.11 -0.61 10.41
C LEU A 59 14.92 -0.57 11.38
N THR A 60 15.15 -0.01 12.57
CA THR A 60 14.09 0.32 13.50
C THR A 60 13.58 1.72 13.17
N VAL A 61 12.32 1.84 12.76
CA VAL A 61 11.67 3.11 12.42
C VAL A 61 11.05 3.75 13.67
N ASP A 62 10.59 4.99 13.55
CA ASP A 62 9.83 5.63 14.63
C ASP A 62 8.58 4.79 14.98
N GLY A 63 8.20 4.76 16.25
CA GLY A 63 7.23 3.79 16.78
C GLY A 63 7.82 2.41 17.12
N GLY A 64 9.06 2.12 16.72
CA GLY A 64 9.83 0.94 17.14
C GLY A 64 9.64 -0.31 16.29
N ASP A 65 8.89 -0.22 15.18
CA ASP A 65 8.75 -1.32 14.22
C ASP A 65 10.09 -1.57 13.51
N ILE A 66 10.40 -2.83 13.20
CA ILE A 66 11.73 -3.23 12.72
C ILE A 66 11.62 -3.87 11.34
N PHE A 67 12.21 -3.21 10.33
CA PHE A 67 12.50 -3.82 9.04
C PHE A 67 13.71 -4.74 9.16
N THR A 68 13.62 -5.95 8.61
CA THR A 68 14.75 -6.88 8.48
C THR A 68 14.91 -7.30 7.02
N LEU A 69 16.16 -7.32 6.56
CA LEU A 69 16.56 -7.67 5.20
C LEU A 69 17.41 -8.93 5.24
N LYS A 70 16.92 -9.98 4.60
CA LYS A 70 17.62 -11.26 4.54
C LYS A 70 17.80 -11.68 3.09
N PRO A 71 19.04 -11.71 2.57
CA PRO A 71 19.31 -12.25 1.25
C PRO A 71 18.80 -13.71 1.13
N VAL A 72 18.10 -13.99 0.04
CA VAL A 72 17.57 -15.31 -0.32
C VAL A 72 17.88 -15.60 -1.79
N PRO A 73 17.78 -16.86 -2.28
CA PRO A 73 18.19 -17.19 -3.64
C PRO A 73 17.50 -16.39 -4.75
N THR A 74 16.29 -15.88 -4.51
CA THR A 74 15.48 -15.14 -5.49
C THR A 74 15.46 -13.62 -5.22
N GLY A 75 16.35 -13.10 -4.38
CA GLY A 75 16.43 -11.68 -4.04
C GLY A 75 16.60 -11.44 -2.55
N THR A 76 15.75 -10.61 -1.95
CA THR A 76 15.82 -10.26 -0.53
C THR A 76 14.45 -10.44 0.12
N GLU A 77 14.39 -11.24 1.17
CA GLU A 77 13.24 -11.29 2.07
C GLU A 77 13.26 -10.04 2.94
N VAL A 78 12.20 -9.23 2.84
CA VAL A 78 11.97 -8.03 3.64
C VAL A 78 10.82 -8.30 4.57
N SER A 79 11.06 -8.19 5.88
CA SER A 79 10.02 -8.37 6.89
C SER A 79 9.90 -7.15 7.80
N VAL A 80 8.70 -6.93 8.33
CA VAL A 80 8.42 -5.94 9.38
C VAL A 80 7.98 -6.68 10.62
N THR A 81 8.71 -6.48 11.71
CA THR A 81 8.32 -6.93 13.05
C THR A 81 7.72 -5.76 13.80
N ARG A 82 6.45 -5.88 14.19
CA ARG A 82 5.78 -4.84 14.99
C ARG A 82 6.42 -4.71 16.37
N ALA A 83 6.55 -3.48 16.86
CA ALA A 83 6.93 -3.18 18.23
C ALA A 83 5.95 -3.84 19.21
N ALA A 84 6.41 -4.08 20.44
CA ALA A 84 5.54 -4.63 21.47
C ALA A 84 4.38 -3.65 21.73
N MET A 85 3.16 -4.08 21.40
CA MET A 85 1.95 -3.29 21.65
C MET A 85 1.77 -3.08 23.16
N ASP A 86 1.63 -1.82 23.57
CA ASP A 86 1.08 -1.49 24.88
C ASP A 86 -0.45 -1.59 24.83
N HIS A 87 -0.98 -2.69 25.37
CA HIS A 87 -2.42 -2.96 25.42
C HIS A 87 -3.25 -1.93 26.21
N ASN A 88 -2.61 -1.08 27.01
CA ASN A 88 -3.28 -0.01 27.76
C ASN A 88 -3.23 1.34 27.03
N SER A 89 -2.54 1.42 25.89
CA SER A 89 -2.49 2.62 25.08
C SER A 89 -3.75 2.77 24.22
N GLU A 90 -4.09 4.00 23.86
CA GLU A 90 -5.15 4.29 22.87
C GLU A 90 -4.86 3.66 21.49
N TRP A 91 -3.59 3.38 21.20
CA TRP A 91 -3.10 2.74 19.99
C TRP A 91 -3.39 1.23 19.93
N ALA A 92 -3.77 0.61 21.05
CA ALA A 92 -4.09 -0.81 21.07
C ALA A 92 -5.26 -1.18 20.13
N ALA A 93 -6.23 -0.28 19.97
CA ALA A 93 -7.34 -0.47 19.04
C ALA A 93 -6.92 -0.38 17.56
N TRP A 94 -5.75 0.20 17.28
CA TRP A 94 -5.22 0.46 15.94
C TRP A 94 -4.18 -0.58 15.49
N ASP A 95 -3.79 -1.52 16.35
CA ASP A 95 -2.70 -2.46 16.08
C ASP A 95 -2.89 -3.26 14.77
N GLU A 96 -4.11 -3.76 14.55
CA GLU A 96 -4.45 -4.48 13.32
C GLU A 96 -4.44 -3.55 12.09
N ASP A 97 -4.97 -2.33 12.22
CA ASP A 97 -5.00 -1.34 11.14
C ASP A 97 -3.58 -0.97 10.70
N ILE A 98 -2.69 -0.71 11.67
CA ILE A 98 -1.28 -0.41 11.40
C ILE A 98 -0.57 -1.65 10.81
N THR A 99 -0.91 -2.86 11.27
CA THR A 99 -0.35 -4.11 10.71
C THR A 99 -0.74 -4.27 9.25
N GLN A 100 -2.00 -3.98 8.89
CA GLN A 100 -2.45 -3.98 7.51
C GLN A 100 -1.78 -2.87 6.68
N GLY A 101 -1.59 -1.67 7.25
CA GLY A 101 -0.84 -0.59 6.60
C GLY A 101 0.59 -1.00 6.23
N TRP A 102 1.32 -1.66 7.14
CA TRP A 102 2.66 -2.18 6.84
C TRP A 102 2.66 -3.25 5.74
N LEU A 103 1.66 -4.13 5.70
CA LEU A 103 1.51 -5.08 4.60
C LEU A 103 1.38 -4.36 3.25
N THR A 104 0.52 -3.33 3.20
CA THR A 104 0.33 -2.50 2.01
C THR A 104 1.64 -1.86 1.57
N PHE A 105 2.36 -1.23 2.50
CA PHE A 105 3.63 -0.57 2.20
C PHE A 105 4.73 -1.55 1.75
N LEU A 106 4.82 -2.76 2.32
CA LEU A 106 5.74 -3.79 1.85
C LEU A 106 5.46 -4.20 0.39
N HIS A 107 4.18 -4.33 0.03
CA HIS A 107 3.80 -4.64 -1.34
C HIS A 107 4.05 -3.48 -2.31
N GLN A 108 3.90 -2.24 -1.87
CA GLN A 108 4.27 -1.05 -2.65
C GLN A 108 5.79 -0.96 -2.85
N LEU A 109 6.58 -1.22 -1.80
CA LEU A 109 8.05 -1.26 -1.88
C LEU A 109 8.52 -2.32 -2.89
N ARG A 110 7.97 -3.54 -2.77
CA ARG A 110 8.26 -4.62 -3.72
C ARG A 110 7.90 -4.20 -5.15
N PHE A 111 6.72 -3.62 -5.34
CA PHE A 111 6.25 -3.23 -6.67
C PHE A 111 7.13 -2.13 -7.29
N ALA A 112 7.46 -1.09 -6.52
CA ALA A 112 8.32 0.01 -6.97
C ALA A 112 9.69 -0.51 -7.40
N LEU A 113 10.33 -1.40 -6.62
CA LEU A 113 11.62 -1.97 -6.98
C LEU A 113 11.57 -2.91 -8.19
N GLU A 114 10.61 -3.82 -8.23
CA GLU A 114 10.56 -4.85 -9.27
C GLU A 114 10.05 -4.32 -10.62
N ARG A 115 9.18 -3.30 -10.61
CA ARG A 115 8.50 -2.82 -11.84
C ARG A 115 8.89 -1.41 -12.24
N HIS A 116 9.22 -0.53 -11.31
CA HIS A 116 9.43 0.91 -11.57
C HIS A 116 10.63 1.50 -10.81
N PRO A 117 11.85 0.93 -10.89
CA PRO A 117 13.01 1.44 -10.16
C PRO A 117 13.41 2.88 -10.54
N HIS A 118 12.90 3.37 -11.67
CA HIS A 118 13.16 4.70 -12.24
C HIS A 118 11.89 5.46 -12.64
N GLY A 119 10.70 4.88 -12.45
CA GLY A 119 9.43 5.51 -12.85
C GLY A 119 9.04 6.62 -11.88
N LYS A 120 8.24 7.59 -12.35
CA LYS A 120 7.67 8.62 -11.49
C LYS A 120 6.30 8.17 -11.01
N ARG A 121 6.22 7.81 -9.73
CA ARG A 121 4.98 7.41 -9.09
C ARG A 121 4.08 8.62 -8.83
N ARG A 122 2.78 8.46 -9.11
CA ARG A 122 1.68 9.27 -8.60
C ARG A 122 0.73 8.35 -7.88
N THR A 123 0.19 8.77 -6.75
CA THR A 123 -0.63 7.87 -5.93
C THR A 123 -1.85 8.56 -5.44
N CYS A 124 -2.98 8.06 -5.91
CA CYS A 124 -4.27 8.52 -5.45
C CYS A 124 -4.75 7.64 -4.30
N PHE A 125 -5.36 8.27 -3.30
CA PHE A 125 -5.83 7.62 -2.10
C PHE A 125 -7.20 8.15 -1.70
N PHE A 126 -8.05 7.23 -1.22
CA PHE A 126 -9.24 7.60 -0.47
C PHE A 126 -9.66 6.44 0.45
N SER A 127 -10.44 6.77 1.47
CA SER A 127 -11.06 5.80 2.36
C SER A 127 -12.57 6.01 2.42
N VAL A 128 -13.29 4.92 2.67
CA VAL A 128 -14.75 4.89 2.69
C VAL A 128 -15.24 4.11 3.90
N PRO A 129 -16.39 4.48 4.50
CA PRO A 129 -16.96 3.76 5.62
C PRO A 129 -17.45 2.37 5.21
N GLY A 130 -17.40 1.40 6.13
CA GLY A 130 -17.85 0.03 5.89
C GLY A 130 -19.38 -0.13 5.80
N THR A 131 -20.13 0.97 5.98
CA THR A 131 -21.58 0.99 5.79
C THR A 131 -21.95 0.52 4.38
N GLY A 132 -22.67 -0.60 4.29
CA GLY A 132 -23.05 -1.22 3.02
C GLY A 132 -22.04 -2.23 2.47
N GLY A 133 -21.06 -2.67 3.26
CA GLY A 133 -20.14 -3.76 2.93
C GLY A 133 -18.78 -3.32 2.37
N SER A 134 -17.92 -4.30 2.14
CA SER A 134 -16.54 -4.10 1.69
C SER A 134 -16.44 -3.50 0.29
N ALA A 135 -15.51 -2.56 0.09
CA ALA A 135 -15.18 -2.06 -1.25
C ALA A 135 -14.65 -3.17 -2.17
N ILE A 136 -13.97 -4.21 -1.63
CA ILE A 136 -13.50 -5.37 -2.40
C ILE A 136 -14.70 -6.04 -3.09
N GLU A 137 -15.82 -6.19 -2.39
CA GLU A 137 -17.02 -6.80 -2.96
C GLU A 137 -17.70 -5.87 -3.97
N LYS A 138 -17.88 -4.59 -3.63
CA LYS A 138 -18.53 -3.60 -4.52
C LYS A 138 -17.75 -3.35 -5.81
N LEU A 139 -16.43 -3.51 -5.79
CA LEU A 139 -15.57 -3.39 -6.97
C LEU A 139 -15.46 -4.68 -7.77
N GLY A 140 -16.07 -5.79 -7.32
CA GLY A 140 -16.02 -7.07 -8.02
C GLY A 140 -14.71 -7.84 -7.84
N LEU A 141 -13.97 -7.58 -6.76
CA LEU A 141 -12.62 -8.11 -6.53
C LEU A 141 -12.57 -9.39 -5.68
N LYS A 142 -13.72 -9.88 -5.20
CA LYS A 142 -13.81 -11.05 -4.31
C LYS A 142 -13.28 -12.34 -4.94
N ASP A 143 -13.55 -12.50 -6.24
CA ASP A 143 -13.31 -13.75 -6.97
C ASP A 143 -12.17 -13.62 -7.99
N VAL A 144 -11.24 -12.69 -7.76
CA VAL A 144 -10.03 -12.61 -8.59
C VAL A 144 -9.21 -13.91 -8.47
N PRO A 145 -8.46 -14.28 -9.53
CA PRO A 145 -7.62 -15.48 -9.57
C PRO A 145 -6.53 -15.54 -8.48
N ALA A 146 -5.73 -16.61 -8.48
CA ALA A 146 -4.64 -16.73 -7.52
C ALA A 146 -3.53 -15.70 -7.78
N PRO A 147 -2.74 -15.31 -6.75
CA PRO A 147 -1.59 -14.43 -6.95
C PRO A 147 -0.64 -14.94 -8.05
N GLY A 148 -0.25 -14.05 -8.96
CA GLY A 148 0.56 -14.33 -10.15
C GLY A 148 -0.23 -14.66 -11.42
N GLU A 149 -1.50 -15.03 -11.30
CA GLU A 149 -2.38 -15.32 -12.43
C GLU A 149 -2.92 -14.05 -13.08
N ASP A 150 -3.21 -14.14 -14.38
CA ASP A 150 -3.79 -13.06 -15.16
C ASP A 150 -5.28 -12.88 -14.84
N TYR A 151 -5.75 -11.64 -14.90
CA TYR A 151 -7.17 -11.30 -14.77
C TYR A 151 -7.55 -10.25 -15.83
N SER A 152 -8.85 -10.20 -16.12
CA SER A 152 -9.49 -9.13 -16.88
C SER A 152 -10.93 -9.00 -16.36
N LEU A 153 -11.33 -7.81 -15.94
CA LEU A 153 -12.67 -7.55 -15.38
C LEU A 153 -13.08 -6.10 -15.56
N THR A 154 -14.37 -5.83 -15.38
CA THR A 154 -14.92 -4.48 -15.24
C THR A 154 -15.15 -4.21 -13.76
N LEU A 155 -14.53 -3.16 -13.23
CA LEU A 155 -14.70 -2.73 -11.85
C LEU A 155 -16.11 -2.17 -11.62
N GLY A 156 -16.48 -2.06 -10.34
CA GLY A 156 -17.68 -1.31 -9.93
C GLY A 156 -17.67 0.17 -10.37
N THR A 157 -16.50 0.73 -10.68
CA THR A 157 -16.33 2.08 -11.28
C THR A 157 -16.76 2.13 -12.75
N GLY A 158 -17.00 0.98 -13.39
CA GLY A 158 -17.20 0.85 -14.84
C GLY A 158 -15.89 0.74 -15.64
N GLU A 159 -14.73 0.88 -15.00
CA GLU A 159 -13.43 0.76 -15.65
C GLU A 159 -13.12 -0.69 -16.04
N GLU A 160 -12.71 -0.93 -17.29
CA GLU A 160 -12.15 -2.21 -17.72
C GLU A 160 -10.66 -2.27 -17.36
N ILE A 161 -10.28 -3.20 -16.49
CA ILE A 161 -8.90 -3.40 -16.06
C ILE A 161 -8.41 -4.82 -16.35
N SER A 162 -7.11 -4.92 -16.60
CA SER A 162 -6.42 -6.20 -16.79
C SER A 162 -4.99 -6.12 -16.27
N GLY A 163 -4.44 -7.29 -15.94
CA GLY A 163 -3.09 -7.45 -15.42
C GLY A 163 -2.96 -8.77 -14.69
N LYS A 164 -2.11 -8.81 -13.68
CA LYS A 164 -1.92 -9.94 -12.77
C LYS A 164 -2.36 -9.62 -11.35
N VAL A 165 -2.87 -10.63 -10.65
CA VAL A 165 -3.08 -10.54 -9.21
C VAL A 165 -1.72 -10.44 -8.52
N TRP A 166 -1.43 -9.31 -7.87
CA TRP A 166 -0.14 -9.05 -7.23
C TRP A 166 0.00 -9.79 -5.91
N TYR A 167 -1.04 -9.69 -5.06
CA TYR A 167 -1.17 -10.42 -3.81
C TYR A 167 -2.62 -10.44 -3.33
N ARG A 168 -2.89 -11.32 -2.38
CA ARG A 168 -4.16 -11.41 -1.68
C ARG A 168 -3.93 -11.79 -0.23
N SER A 169 -4.63 -11.14 0.68
CA SER A 169 -4.75 -11.52 2.08
C SER A 169 -6.24 -11.65 2.46
N ASN A 170 -6.53 -11.88 3.74
CA ASN A 170 -7.90 -11.85 4.25
C ASN A 170 -8.53 -10.46 4.19
N HIS A 171 -7.71 -9.41 4.15
CA HIS A 171 -8.14 -8.02 4.25
C HIS A 171 -7.80 -7.20 3.01
N GLN A 172 -6.93 -7.68 2.12
CA GLN A 172 -6.41 -6.87 1.01
C GLN A 172 -6.36 -7.66 -0.29
N VAL A 173 -6.65 -6.97 -1.39
CA VAL A 173 -6.40 -7.42 -2.75
C VAL A 173 -5.50 -6.39 -3.43
N GLY A 174 -4.36 -6.85 -3.96
CA GLY A 174 -3.49 -6.03 -4.80
C GLY A 174 -3.49 -6.56 -6.22
N LEU A 175 -3.71 -5.68 -7.19
CA LEU A 175 -3.73 -5.98 -8.62
C LEU A 175 -2.72 -5.10 -9.35
N THR A 176 -1.92 -5.71 -10.20
CA THR A 176 -1.23 -4.94 -11.25
C THR A 176 -2.24 -4.52 -12.31
N VAL A 177 -2.12 -3.32 -12.85
CA VAL A 177 -3.08 -2.76 -13.82
C VAL A 177 -2.34 -2.21 -15.02
N HIS A 178 -2.53 -2.79 -16.20
CA HIS A 178 -1.81 -2.37 -17.42
C HIS A 178 -2.05 -0.91 -17.79
N SER A 179 -3.27 -0.40 -17.64
CA SER A 179 -3.63 0.99 -18.01
C SER A 179 -3.08 2.05 -17.04
N TYR A 180 -2.53 1.66 -15.88
CA TYR A 180 -2.08 2.60 -14.85
C TYR A 180 -0.62 3.05 -15.01
N ALA A 181 0.04 2.66 -16.09
CA ALA A 181 1.37 3.16 -16.42
C ALA A 181 1.51 3.41 -17.93
N GLU A 182 2.31 4.40 -18.33
CA GLU A 182 2.64 4.61 -19.75
C GLU A 182 3.47 3.44 -20.30
N HIS A 183 4.35 2.89 -19.46
CA HIS A 183 5.15 1.70 -19.74
C HIS A 183 5.08 0.76 -18.53
N GLY A 184 4.68 -0.50 -18.74
CA GLY A 184 4.56 -1.50 -17.68
C GLY A 184 3.14 -1.59 -17.10
N GLU A 185 3.04 -1.54 -15.78
CA GLU A 185 1.79 -1.72 -15.02
C GLU A 185 1.76 -0.72 -13.87
N GLY A 186 0.60 -0.21 -13.46
CA GLY A 186 0.45 0.38 -12.12
C GLY A 186 -0.02 -0.64 -11.10
N LEU A 187 -0.35 -0.18 -9.90
CA LEU A 187 -0.80 -1.01 -8.79
C LEU A 187 -2.08 -0.44 -8.17
N LEU A 188 -3.13 -1.25 -8.16
CA LEU A 188 -4.36 -1.03 -7.40
C LEU A 188 -4.29 -1.87 -6.12
N ILE A 189 -4.50 -1.25 -4.96
CA ILE A 189 -4.71 -1.95 -3.69
C ILE A 189 -6.07 -1.55 -3.14
N VAL A 190 -6.88 -2.53 -2.78
CA VAL A 190 -8.10 -2.33 -2.01
C VAL A 190 -7.98 -3.14 -0.73
N ALA A 191 -8.13 -2.47 0.41
CA ALA A 191 -7.96 -3.07 1.73
C ALA A 191 -9.16 -2.74 2.63
N ASP A 192 -9.68 -3.75 3.30
CA ASP A 192 -10.65 -3.59 4.37
C ASP A 192 -9.95 -3.12 5.64
N GLN A 193 -10.55 -2.13 6.29
CA GLN A 193 -10.07 -1.59 7.53
C GLN A 193 -10.90 -2.13 8.71
N PRO A 194 -10.28 -2.56 9.81
CA PRO A 194 -10.97 -3.17 10.94
C PRO A 194 -11.93 -2.21 11.64
N VAL A 195 -12.90 -2.78 12.36
CA VAL A 195 -13.80 -2.04 13.24
C VAL A 195 -13.01 -1.45 14.42
N ILE A 196 -13.21 -0.15 14.67
CA ILE A 196 -12.75 0.55 15.87
C ILE A 196 -13.99 1.15 16.53
N PRO A 197 -14.50 0.63 17.65
CA PRO A 197 -15.86 0.90 18.13
C PRO A 197 -16.28 2.37 18.19
N ASP A 198 -15.39 3.25 18.66
CA ASP A 198 -15.71 4.67 18.87
C ASP A 198 -15.28 5.59 17.71
N VAL A 199 -14.54 5.06 16.74
CA VAL A 199 -13.94 5.86 15.64
C VAL A 199 -14.46 5.40 14.28
N ARG A 200 -14.49 4.09 14.06
CA ARG A 200 -14.88 3.42 12.81
C ARG A 200 -15.73 2.18 13.15
N PRO A 201 -16.96 2.36 13.66
CA PRO A 201 -17.79 1.28 14.23
C PRO A 201 -18.19 0.21 13.21
N ASP A 202 -18.30 0.57 11.93
CA ASP A 202 -18.67 -0.33 10.84
C ASP A 202 -17.45 -0.82 10.04
N GLY A 203 -16.23 -0.53 10.51
CA GLY A 203 -15.03 -0.73 9.71
C GLY A 203 -14.99 0.24 8.51
N GLY A 204 -14.13 -0.07 7.55
CA GLY A 204 -13.97 0.74 6.35
C GLY A 204 -13.32 -0.02 5.23
N SER A 205 -13.08 0.69 4.13
CA SER A 205 -12.14 0.23 3.12
C SER A 205 -11.27 1.41 2.69
N MET A 206 -10.05 1.13 2.31
CA MET A 206 -9.15 2.07 1.65
C MET A 206 -8.85 1.59 0.24
N VAL A 207 -8.66 2.54 -0.67
CA VAL A 207 -8.28 2.31 -2.05
C VAL A 207 -7.03 3.13 -2.36
N ILE A 208 -6.03 2.47 -2.93
CA ILE A 208 -4.76 3.08 -3.32
C ILE A 208 -4.51 2.79 -4.80
N LEU A 209 -4.31 3.84 -5.58
CA LEU A 209 -4.02 3.78 -7.01
C LEU A 209 -2.61 4.30 -7.25
N SER A 210 -1.62 3.43 -7.40
CA SER A 210 -0.27 3.84 -7.78
C SER A 210 -0.12 3.78 -9.30
N THR A 211 0.00 4.95 -9.92
CA THR A 211 0.24 5.12 -11.36
C THR A 211 1.67 5.56 -11.63
N TYR A 212 2.18 5.27 -12.82
CA TYR A 212 3.57 5.54 -13.19
C TYR A 212 3.69 6.20 -14.55
N ASP A 213 4.35 7.35 -14.57
CA ASP A 213 4.68 8.10 -15.78
C ASP A 213 3.50 8.49 -16.68
N LEU A 214 2.25 8.36 -16.19
CA LEU A 214 1.07 8.73 -16.96
C LEU A 214 1.04 10.22 -17.31
N GLY A 215 0.61 10.51 -18.54
CA GLY A 215 0.24 11.86 -18.95
C GLY A 215 -0.95 12.39 -18.15
N ALA A 216 -1.01 13.71 -17.96
CA ALA A 216 -1.99 14.37 -17.11
C ALA A 216 -3.45 14.02 -17.46
N HIS A 217 -3.77 13.83 -18.75
CA HIS A 217 -5.12 13.48 -19.17
C HIS A 217 -5.54 12.06 -18.72
N SER A 218 -4.65 11.07 -18.85
CA SER A 218 -4.92 9.70 -18.42
C SER A 218 -5.04 9.63 -16.90
N LEU A 219 -4.15 10.32 -16.19
CA LEU A 219 -4.22 10.42 -14.73
C LEU A 219 -5.54 11.04 -14.27
N GLU A 220 -5.97 12.14 -14.88
CA GLU A 220 -7.23 12.81 -14.53
C GLU A 220 -8.46 11.94 -14.84
N THR A 221 -8.41 11.17 -15.94
CA THR A 221 -9.48 10.25 -16.32
C THR A 221 -9.65 9.16 -15.25
N ILE A 222 -8.53 8.55 -14.82
CA ILE A 222 -8.55 7.55 -13.75
C ILE A 222 -9.08 8.18 -12.46
N ARG A 223 -8.54 9.35 -12.05
CA ARG A 223 -9.00 10.07 -10.85
C ARG A 223 -10.50 10.32 -10.87
N THR A 224 -11.03 10.83 -11.98
CA THR A 224 -12.46 11.12 -12.15
C THR A 224 -13.32 9.86 -12.01
N LEU A 225 -12.95 8.75 -12.67
CA LEU A 225 -13.71 7.50 -12.59
C LEU A 225 -13.84 6.98 -11.14
N TRP A 226 -12.73 7.04 -10.40
CA TRP A 226 -12.71 6.62 -9.00
C TRP A 226 -13.44 7.59 -8.08
N ASP A 227 -13.31 8.89 -8.33
CA ASP A 227 -13.99 9.92 -7.55
C ASP A 227 -15.51 9.88 -7.74
N ASP A 228 -15.97 9.66 -8.97
CA ASP A 228 -17.39 9.48 -9.31
C ASP A 228 -17.97 8.25 -8.60
N TRP A 229 -17.28 7.10 -8.69
CA TRP A 229 -17.71 5.89 -8.00
C TRP A 229 -17.78 6.07 -6.48
N ARG A 230 -16.76 6.72 -5.90
CA ARG A 230 -16.69 7.05 -4.47
C ARG A 230 -17.84 7.99 -4.09
N SER A 231 -18.12 9.03 -4.87
CA SER A 231 -19.21 9.97 -4.62
C SER A 231 -20.59 9.34 -4.72
N GLU A 232 -20.80 8.44 -5.68
CA GLU A 232 -22.07 7.72 -5.86
C GLU A 232 -22.34 6.76 -4.71
N ASN A 233 -21.33 6.00 -4.29
CA ASN A 233 -21.47 4.96 -3.28
C ASN A 233 -21.29 5.47 -1.84
N TYR A 234 -20.57 6.57 -1.66
CA TYR A 234 -20.16 7.12 -0.37
C TYR A 234 -20.13 8.66 -0.39
N PRO A 235 -21.30 9.32 -0.54
CA PRO A 235 -21.40 10.77 -0.78
C PRO A 235 -20.87 11.63 0.37
N THR A 236 -20.67 11.07 1.56
CA THR A 236 -20.13 11.76 2.74
C THR A 236 -18.63 11.52 2.94
N SER A 237 -17.99 10.70 2.11
CA SER A 237 -16.55 10.44 2.20
C SER A 237 -15.76 11.55 1.52
N GLU A 238 -14.53 11.76 1.99
CA GLU A 238 -13.62 12.75 1.43
C GLU A 238 -13.32 12.44 -0.05
N PRO A 239 -13.09 13.47 -0.88
CA PRO A 239 -12.68 13.28 -2.28
C PRO A 239 -11.34 12.55 -2.39
N ILE A 240 -11.07 12.02 -3.58
CA ILE A 240 -9.77 11.42 -3.87
C ILE A 240 -8.63 12.47 -3.81
N HIS A 241 -7.56 12.14 -3.08
CA HIS A 241 -6.32 12.91 -3.02
C HIS A 241 -5.35 12.48 -4.12
#